data_AF-A0A919YSP6-F1
#
_entry.id   AF-A0A919YSP6-F1
#
_cell.length_a   1.000
_cell.length_b   1.000
_cell.length_c   1.000
_cell.angle_alpha   90.00
_cell.angle_beta   90.00
_cell.angle_gamma   90.00
#
_symmetry.space_group_name_H-M   'P 1'
#
loop_
_entity.id
_entity.type
_entity.pdbx_description
1 polymer ?
#
loop_
_entity_poly.entity_id
_entity_poly.type
_entity_poly.pdbx_seq_one_letter_code
_entity_poly.pdbx_strand_id
1 'polypeptide(L)'
;MLILYSPRRSYGFMISGVSHENQHYSKIKYNAKKLLIARGNIRAADYLDKIPFRIYDALSNGFEDDIYVLSANVPLELYEDLRLNADKTDFKSIADVITEIGPYIGHVGVELELTDPVNDSGRGSGLKDRHINKLVYGYIGVSGGYLGDFSYRTHHRFYTDLDLDFNPNNLPGTTRERFINILKMSSPEIQAKILNGILERYPVGSADIRTQEKYDEIVGWASELLSRGAVSLPALQTTSDIVSAALADASELITSRGAVSGVDRMHTALHGYLRAVCAKSGMEVGRDASITELFKLLRENHSAFSDLGTRSDDIMKVLRAHSTVIDALNPIRNRATIAHPNEELLDEPEAILVINSIRTLLQYVDSKISSERS
;
A
#
# COMPACT_ATOMS: atom_id res chain seq x y z
N MET A 1 28.13 1.19 9.85
CA MET A 1 27.61 2.55 10.05
C MET A 1 28.44 3.56 9.26
N LEU A 2 27.80 4.40 8.45
CA LEU A 2 28.40 5.56 7.78
C LEU A 2 28.42 6.73 8.78
N ILE A 3 29.61 7.29 9.04
CA ILE A 3 29.78 8.42 9.96
C ILE A 3 29.69 9.74 9.18
N LEU A 4 28.62 10.49 9.46
CA LEU A 4 28.33 11.78 8.85
C LEU A 4 28.95 12.93 9.67
N TYR A 5 29.13 12.75 10.98
CA TYR A 5 29.87 13.68 11.84
C TYR A 5 30.56 12.94 13.00
N SER A 6 31.80 13.37 13.30
CA SER A 6 32.54 13.02 14.51
C SER A 6 33.54 14.15 14.87
N PRO A 7 33.74 14.48 16.16
CA PRO A 7 34.81 15.38 16.59
C PRO A 7 36.20 14.81 16.27
N ARG A 8 37.16 15.71 15.99
CA ARG A 8 38.55 15.39 15.57
C ARG A 8 39.34 14.47 16.53
N ARG A 9 38.84 14.19 17.74
CA ARG A 9 39.47 13.36 18.77
C ARG A 9 38.52 12.28 19.33
N SER A 10 37.71 11.64 18.49
CA SER A 10 36.89 10.52 18.96
C SER A 10 37.68 9.21 18.91
N TYR A 11 37.80 8.53 20.05
CA TYR A 11 38.06 7.08 20.09
C TYR A 11 36.78 6.36 19.63
N GLY A 12 36.91 5.14 19.08
CA GLY A 12 35.74 4.37 18.62
C GLY A 12 34.67 4.26 19.70
N PHE A 13 33.40 4.32 19.31
CA PHE A 13 32.24 4.22 20.20
C PHE A 13 31.40 2.99 19.85
N MET A 14 30.65 2.48 20.82
CA MET A 14 29.62 1.47 20.61
C MET A 14 28.27 2.00 21.05
N ILE A 15 27.28 1.89 20.16
CA ILE A 15 25.88 2.21 20.47
C ILE A 15 25.37 1.13 21.43
N SER A 16 24.86 1.53 22.61
CA SER A 16 24.46 0.57 23.66
C SER A 16 23.06 -0.06 23.44
N GLY A 17 22.45 0.16 22.27
CA GLY A 17 21.17 -0.42 21.86
C GLY A 17 19.93 0.27 22.46
N VAL A 18 20.08 1.17 23.44
CA VAL A 18 18.96 1.91 24.03
C VAL A 18 18.74 3.22 23.27
N SER A 19 17.63 3.31 22.54
CA SER A 19 17.19 4.55 21.89
C SER A 19 16.25 5.34 22.79
N HIS A 20 16.48 6.64 22.90
CA HIS A 20 15.59 7.52 23.65
C HIS A 20 14.54 8.17 22.75
N GLU A 21 13.47 7.42 22.46
CA GLU A 21 12.29 7.95 21.77
C GLU A 21 11.18 8.30 22.77
N ASN A 22 11.25 9.51 23.33
CA ASN A 22 10.20 10.05 24.19
C ASN A 22 9.78 11.46 23.72
N GLN A 23 8.72 11.98 24.34
CA GLN A 23 8.16 13.30 24.02
C GLN A 23 9.22 14.44 24.17
N HIS A 24 10.18 14.26 25.07
CA HIS A 24 11.26 15.21 25.31
C HIS A 24 12.21 15.29 24.10
N TYR A 25 12.71 14.17 23.58
CA TYR A 25 13.61 14.17 22.41
C TYR A 25 12.91 14.56 21.10
N SER A 26 11.62 14.27 20.97
CA SER A 26 10.81 14.76 19.84
C SER A 26 10.70 16.28 19.83
N LYS A 27 10.53 16.89 21.01
CA LYS A 27 10.53 18.35 21.18
C LYS A 27 11.91 18.95 20.87
N ILE A 28 13.00 18.27 21.25
CA ILE A 28 14.36 18.70 20.92
C ILE A 28 14.56 18.73 19.40
N LYS A 29 14.27 17.64 18.68
CA LYS A 29 14.42 17.58 17.22
C LYS A 29 13.60 18.66 16.49
N TYR A 30 12.35 18.88 16.93
CA TYR A 30 11.49 19.93 16.38
C TYR A 30 12.09 21.34 16.53
N ASN A 31 12.61 21.66 17.71
CA ASN A 31 13.20 22.98 17.96
C ASN A 31 14.59 23.12 17.32
N ALA A 32 15.37 22.04 17.25
CA ALA A 32 16.64 22.01 16.54
C ALA A 32 16.46 22.33 15.05
N LYS A 33 15.44 21.75 14.39
CA LYS A 33 15.08 22.10 13.00
C LYS A 33 14.79 23.60 12.86
N LYS A 34 13.99 24.18 13.75
CA LYS A 34 13.69 25.62 13.72
C LYS A 34 14.92 26.49 13.90
N LEU A 35 15.82 26.12 14.82
CA LEU A 35 17.08 26.84 15.06
C LEU A 35 18.01 26.76 13.84
N LEU A 36 18.12 25.59 13.20
CA LEU A 36 18.89 25.42 11.97
C LEU A 36 18.37 26.34 10.86
N ILE A 37 17.04 26.38 10.68
CA ILE A 37 16.40 27.28 9.70
C ILE A 37 16.69 28.75 10.02
N ALA A 38 16.50 29.15 11.28
CA ALA A 38 16.74 30.53 11.73
C ALA A 38 18.21 30.98 11.56
N ARG A 39 19.16 30.04 11.57
CA ARG A 39 20.60 30.27 11.37
C ARG A 39 21.03 30.17 9.90
N GLY A 40 20.10 29.93 8.97
CA GLY A 40 20.40 29.76 7.54
C GLY A 40 20.93 28.38 7.15
N ASN A 41 20.97 27.42 8.08
CA ASN A 41 21.42 26.05 7.85
C ASN A 41 20.28 25.19 7.27
N ILE A 42 19.75 25.61 6.10
CA ILE A 42 18.55 25.01 5.50
C ILE A 42 18.77 23.53 5.12
N ARG A 43 19.93 23.19 4.57
CA ARG A 43 20.30 21.81 4.21
C ARG A 43 20.35 20.89 5.44
N ALA A 44 21.00 21.33 6.51
CA ALA A 44 21.01 20.62 7.78
C ALA A 44 19.59 20.40 8.36
N ALA A 45 18.71 21.40 8.25
CA ALA A 45 17.32 21.27 8.68
C ALA A 45 16.52 20.27 7.83
N ASP A 46 16.78 20.20 6.53
CA ASP A 46 16.18 19.25 5.60
C ASP A 46 16.64 17.81 5.89
N TYR A 47 17.95 17.60 6.14
CA TYR A 47 18.47 16.30 6.55
C TYR A 47 17.88 15.83 7.90
N LEU A 48 17.75 16.73 8.87
CA LEU A 48 17.15 16.39 10.18
C LEU A 48 15.67 16.00 10.07
N ASP A 49 14.97 16.47 9.05
CA ASP A 49 13.56 16.16 8.79
C ASP A 49 13.37 14.87 7.97
N LYS A 50 14.20 14.67 6.94
CA LYS A 50 14.12 13.55 6.02
C LYS A 50 14.65 12.25 6.60
N ILE A 51 15.72 12.33 7.39
CA ILE A 51 16.35 11.15 7.97
C ILE A 51 15.69 10.87 9.33
N PRO A 52 15.21 9.65 9.60
CA PRO A 52 14.50 9.32 10.83
C PRO A 52 15.46 9.13 12.01
N PHE A 53 16.23 10.17 12.32
CA PHE A 53 17.25 10.14 13.37
C PHE A 53 16.65 9.87 14.75
N ARG A 54 17.33 8.98 15.48
CA ARG A 54 17.11 8.62 16.87
C ARG A 54 18.36 8.90 17.67
N ILE A 55 18.17 9.22 18.95
CA ILE A 55 19.25 9.48 19.89
C ILE A 55 19.49 8.20 20.68
N TYR A 56 20.72 7.72 20.68
CA TYR A 56 21.14 6.52 21.38
C TYR A 56 22.21 6.84 22.41
N ASP A 57 22.23 6.09 23.51
CA ASP A 57 23.37 6.07 24.41
C ASP A 57 24.58 5.43 23.71
N ALA A 58 25.76 5.99 23.95
CA ALA A 58 27.01 5.42 23.47
C ALA A 58 28.03 5.25 24.60
N LEU A 59 28.70 4.11 24.60
CA LEU A 59 29.81 3.84 25.49
C LEU A 59 31.08 4.43 24.87
N SER A 60 31.71 5.36 25.58
CA SER A 60 33.02 5.90 25.24
C SER A 60 34.11 5.09 25.94
N ASN A 61 35.13 4.64 25.20
CA ASN A 61 36.29 3.97 25.77
C ASN A 61 37.17 4.99 26.52
N GLY A 62 36.77 5.37 27.75
CA GLY A 62 37.61 6.11 28.69
C GLY A 62 37.14 7.48 29.17
N PHE A 63 35.87 7.85 28.98
CA PHE A 63 35.29 9.07 29.59
C PHE A 63 33.94 8.76 30.23
N GLU A 64 33.71 9.28 31.45
CA GLU A 64 32.49 9.11 32.27
C GLU A 64 31.33 10.03 31.84
N ASP A 65 31.44 10.77 30.74
CA ASP A 65 30.37 11.64 30.27
C ASP A 65 29.32 10.85 29.47
N ASP A 66 28.03 11.18 29.67
CA ASP A 66 26.90 10.67 28.88
C ASP A 66 27.03 11.13 27.41
N ILE A 67 27.69 10.34 26.56
CA ILE A 67 27.81 10.60 25.13
C ILE A 67 26.63 9.98 24.39
N TYR A 68 25.96 10.79 23.58
CA TYR A 68 24.88 10.33 22.74
C TYR A 68 25.26 10.32 21.26
N VAL A 69 24.64 9.40 20.51
CA VAL A 69 24.81 9.26 19.07
C VAL A 69 23.47 9.49 18.39
N LEU A 70 23.47 10.35 17.38
CA LEU A 70 22.33 10.54 16.49
C LEU A 70 22.44 9.55 15.33
N SER A 71 21.60 8.51 15.31
CA SER A 71 21.66 7.44 14.31
C SER A 71 20.30 7.11 13.69
N ALA A 72 20.31 6.57 12.47
CA ALA A 72 19.12 6.07 11.77
C ALA A 72 19.47 4.87 10.88
N ASN A 73 18.53 3.93 10.74
CA ASN A 73 18.54 2.97 9.64
C ASN A 73 17.96 3.64 8.40
N VAL A 74 18.65 3.51 7.26
CA VAL A 74 18.26 4.14 6.00
C VAL A 74 18.32 3.14 4.83
N PRO A 75 17.45 3.27 3.83
CA PRO A 75 17.46 2.39 2.66
C PRO A 75 18.71 2.63 1.80
N LEU A 76 19.07 1.64 0.98
CA LEU A 76 20.28 1.64 0.14
C LEU A 76 20.45 2.91 -0.69
N GLU A 77 19.38 3.39 -1.31
CA GLU A 77 19.43 4.56 -2.19
C GLU A 77 19.84 5.82 -1.42
N LEU A 78 19.28 6.02 -0.21
CA LEU A 78 19.61 7.14 0.66
C LEU A 78 20.99 6.96 1.30
N TYR A 79 21.37 5.73 1.64
CA TYR A 79 22.71 5.41 2.16
C TYR A 79 23.80 5.82 1.17
N GLU A 80 23.64 5.47 -0.11
CA GLU A 80 24.60 5.80 -1.16
C GLU A 80 24.60 7.29 -1.52
N ASP A 81 23.43 7.94 -1.54
CA ASP A 81 23.36 9.41 -1.72
C ASP A 81 24.11 10.15 -0.61
N LEU A 82 23.89 9.76 0.65
CA LEU A 82 24.61 10.34 1.78
C LEU A 82 26.12 10.05 1.71
N ARG A 83 26.53 8.85 1.29
CA ARG A 83 27.95 8.49 1.16
C ARG A 83 28.67 9.37 0.13
N LEU A 84 28.00 9.74 -0.95
CA LEU A 84 28.58 10.47 -2.07
C LEU A 84 28.44 11.99 -1.94
N ASN A 85 27.29 12.47 -1.46
CA ASN A 85 26.86 13.86 -1.60
C ASN A 85 26.71 14.61 -0.28
N ALA A 86 26.77 13.94 0.87
CA ALA A 86 26.62 14.59 2.17
C ALA A 86 27.80 15.51 2.51
N ASP A 87 27.49 16.74 2.88
CA ASP A 87 28.48 17.64 3.49
C ASP A 87 28.50 17.42 5.01
N LYS A 88 29.64 17.00 5.55
CA LYS A 88 29.80 16.76 6.99
C LYS A 88 29.55 18.00 7.85
N THR A 89 29.67 19.21 7.28
CA THR A 89 29.37 20.47 7.99
C THR A 89 27.88 20.64 8.28
N ASP A 90 27.00 20.08 7.44
CA ASP A 90 25.55 20.04 7.70
C ASP A 90 25.26 19.21 8.96
N PHE A 91 25.85 18.01 9.05
CA PHE A 91 25.65 17.09 10.18
C PHE A 91 26.35 17.56 11.46
N LYS A 92 27.47 18.27 11.33
CA LYS A 92 28.07 19.01 12.45
C LYS A 92 27.09 20.05 12.99
N SER A 93 26.46 20.83 12.12
CA SER A 93 25.49 21.86 12.53
C SER A 93 24.29 21.24 13.24
N ILE A 94 23.82 20.07 12.79
CA ILE A 94 22.77 19.30 13.48
C ILE A 94 23.23 18.90 14.89
N ALA A 95 24.42 18.31 15.02
CA ALA A 95 24.95 17.88 16.31
C ALA A 95 25.15 19.05 17.28
N ASP A 96 25.73 20.15 16.80
CA ASP A 96 25.95 21.37 17.58
C ASP A 96 24.62 21.96 18.10
N VAL A 97 23.59 22.03 17.24
CA VAL A 97 22.29 22.56 17.63
C VAL A 97 21.56 21.64 18.61
N ILE A 98 21.57 20.32 18.41
CA ILE A 98 20.91 19.39 19.35
C ILE A 98 21.62 19.42 20.70
N THR A 99 22.95 19.51 20.71
CA THR A 99 23.76 19.65 21.92
C THR A 99 23.42 20.93 22.70
N GLU A 100 23.14 22.03 22.00
CA GLU A 100 22.80 23.30 22.63
C GLU A 100 21.48 23.25 23.43
N ILE A 101 20.51 22.47 22.96
CA ILE A 101 19.15 22.45 23.54
C ILE A 101 18.74 21.08 24.10
N GLY A 102 19.70 20.18 24.24
CA GLY A 102 19.45 18.77 24.48
C GLY A 102 20.73 18.02 24.88
N PRO A 103 20.79 16.69 24.66
CA PRO A 103 21.94 15.90 25.05
C PRO A 103 23.15 16.20 24.18
N TYR A 104 24.34 15.96 24.72
CA TYR A 104 25.59 16.06 23.95
C TYR A 104 25.65 14.99 22.85
N ILE A 105 25.57 15.43 21.59
CA ILE A 105 25.67 14.55 20.42
C ILE A 105 27.13 14.46 19.99
N GLY A 106 27.79 13.38 20.40
CA GLY A 106 29.18 13.09 20.04
C GLY A 106 29.33 12.68 18.57
N HIS A 107 28.35 11.99 18.00
CA HIS A 107 28.43 11.47 16.63
C HIS A 107 27.08 11.52 15.92
N VAL A 108 27.14 11.69 14.60
CA VAL A 108 25.98 11.51 13.72
C VAL A 108 26.33 10.47 12.67
N GLY A 109 25.48 9.47 12.48
CA GLY A 109 25.69 8.47 11.45
C GLY A 109 24.41 7.78 11.00
N VAL A 110 24.54 6.94 9.99
CA VAL A 110 23.44 6.13 9.47
C VAL A 110 23.90 4.70 9.23
N GLU A 111 23.00 3.75 9.42
CA GLU A 111 23.20 2.34 9.12
C GLU A 111 22.39 1.95 7.88
N LEU A 112 23.00 1.12 7.03
CA LEU A 112 22.30 0.57 5.88
C LEU A 112 21.27 -0.43 6.39
N GLU A 113 20.00 -0.19 6.06
CA GLU A 113 18.95 -1.19 6.24
C GLU A 113 19.20 -2.33 5.26
N LEU A 114 19.62 -3.48 5.78
CA LEU A 114 19.84 -4.69 4.98
C LEU A 114 18.49 -5.29 4.61
N THR A 115 18.20 -5.34 3.32
CA THR A 115 17.02 -6.03 2.79
C THR A 115 17.35 -7.49 2.51
N ASP A 116 16.57 -8.40 3.08
CA ASP A 116 16.65 -9.82 2.72
C ASP A 116 16.23 -10.03 1.26
N PRO A 117 16.84 -10.98 0.52
CA PRO A 117 16.51 -11.25 -0.88
C PRO A 117 15.06 -11.73 -1.08
N VAL A 118 14.37 -12.16 -0.02
CA VAL A 118 12.94 -12.51 -0.05
C VAL A 118 12.05 -11.24 -0.03
N ASN A 119 12.57 -10.11 0.44
CA ASN A 119 11.87 -8.82 0.52
C ASN A 119 12.16 -7.88 -0.68
N ASP A 120 13.02 -8.29 -1.61
CA ASP A 120 13.36 -7.50 -2.82
C ASP A 120 12.30 -7.62 -3.94
N SER A 121 11.35 -8.55 -3.80
CA SER A 121 10.17 -8.64 -4.68
C SER A 121 8.98 -7.76 -4.23
N GLY A 122 9.15 -6.93 -3.19
CA GLY A 122 8.03 -6.26 -2.50
C GLY A 122 8.13 -4.75 -2.26
N ARG A 123 9.20 -4.06 -2.70
CA ARG A 123 9.29 -2.58 -2.57
C ARG A 123 8.39 -1.89 -3.60
N GLY A 124 7.09 -1.88 -3.29
CA GLY A 124 6.09 -1.16 -4.06
C GLY A 124 4.63 -1.41 -3.70
N SER A 125 4.28 -2.13 -2.64
CA SER A 125 2.89 -2.58 -2.42
C SER A 125 1.99 -1.64 -1.58
N GLY A 126 2.53 -0.91 -0.59
CA GLY A 126 1.75 -0.09 0.34
C GLY A 126 1.62 1.42 0.00
N LEU A 127 0.87 2.15 0.83
CA LEU A 127 0.62 3.59 0.66
C LEU A 127 1.94 4.39 0.75
N LYS A 128 2.20 5.26 -0.24
CA LYS A 128 3.39 6.13 -0.24
C LYS A 128 3.29 7.17 0.90
N ASP A 129 4.43 7.53 1.49
CA ASP A 129 4.50 8.53 2.58
C ASP A 129 3.82 9.88 2.24
N ARG A 130 3.92 10.31 0.98
CA ARG A 130 3.22 11.50 0.49
C ARG A 130 1.69 11.39 0.60
N HIS A 131 1.13 10.20 0.33
CA HIS A 131 -0.31 9.95 0.42
C HIS A 131 -0.74 9.88 1.90
N ILE A 132 0.07 9.27 2.77
CA ILE A 132 -0.16 9.24 4.22
C ILE A 132 -0.23 10.67 4.77
N ASN A 133 0.72 11.52 4.38
CA ASN A 133 0.73 12.93 4.79
C ASN A 133 -0.50 13.69 4.26
N LYS A 134 -0.86 13.51 3.00
CA LYS A 134 -2.07 14.12 2.42
C LYS A 134 -3.35 13.68 3.15
N LEU A 135 -3.49 12.40 3.47
CA LEU A 135 -4.62 11.88 4.23
C LEU A 135 -4.70 12.53 5.62
N VAL A 136 -3.61 12.45 6.38
CA VAL A 136 -3.57 12.88 7.78
C VAL A 136 -3.76 14.38 7.92
N TYR A 137 -3.01 15.19 7.18
CA TYR A 137 -3.06 16.65 7.32
C TYR A 137 -4.07 17.31 6.38
N GLY A 138 -4.30 16.72 5.21
CA GLY A 138 -5.10 17.32 4.15
C GLY A 138 -6.57 16.89 4.12
N TYR A 139 -6.94 15.79 4.78
CA TYR A 139 -8.32 15.28 4.80
C TYR A 139 -8.87 15.07 6.21
N ILE A 140 -8.14 14.37 7.08
CA ILE A 140 -8.56 14.14 8.47
C ILE A 140 -8.38 15.41 9.31
N GLY A 141 -7.22 16.06 9.17
CA GLY A 141 -6.81 17.23 9.93
C GLY A 141 -6.03 16.86 11.20
N VAL A 142 -5.16 17.76 11.66
CA VAL A 142 -4.38 17.57 12.88
C VAL A 142 -4.39 18.85 13.72
N SER A 143 -4.67 18.73 15.02
CA SER A 143 -4.59 19.84 15.98
C SER A 143 -3.86 19.41 17.24
N GLY A 144 -2.78 20.11 17.60
CA GLY A 144 -2.00 19.81 18.81
C GLY A 144 -1.42 18.39 18.87
N GLY A 145 -1.22 17.75 17.72
CA GLY A 145 -0.77 16.35 17.61
C GLY A 145 -1.92 15.32 17.60
N TYR A 146 -3.16 15.73 17.86
CA TYR A 146 -4.34 14.86 17.76
C TYR A 146 -4.88 14.81 16.33
N LEU A 147 -5.29 13.62 15.91
CA LEU A 147 -5.84 13.33 14.60
C LEU A 147 -7.34 13.62 14.55
N GLY A 148 -7.77 14.56 13.72
CA GLY A 148 -9.18 14.90 13.52
C GLY A 148 -9.94 15.10 14.83
N ASP A 149 -11.05 14.38 14.99
CA ASP A 149 -11.87 14.34 16.21
C ASP A 149 -11.60 13.09 17.08
N PHE A 150 -10.48 12.40 16.84
CA PHE A 150 -10.16 11.17 17.55
C PHE A 150 -9.71 11.42 19.00
N SER A 151 -10.47 10.84 19.93
CA SER A 151 -10.04 10.54 21.29
C SER A 151 -9.40 9.15 21.35
N TYR A 152 -8.68 8.82 22.43
CA TYR A 152 -8.15 7.47 22.62
C TYR A 152 -9.21 6.36 22.50
N ARG A 153 -10.42 6.63 23.00
CA ARG A 153 -11.56 5.68 22.93
C ARG A 153 -12.09 5.55 21.50
N THR A 154 -12.31 6.66 20.81
CA THR A 154 -12.85 6.63 19.44
C THR A 154 -11.82 6.17 18.42
N HIS A 155 -10.53 6.33 18.69
CA HIS A 155 -9.44 5.82 17.86
C HIS A 155 -9.35 4.30 17.95
N HIS A 156 -9.44 3.72 19.15
CA HIS A 156 -9.55 2.27 19.30
C HIS A 156 -10.81 1.72 18.63
N ARG A 157 -11.97 2.31 18.93
CA ARG A 157 -13.25 1.87 18.38
C ARG A 157 -13.28 1.89 16.86
N PHE A 158 -12.62 2.86 16.23
CA PHE A 158 -12.53 2.94 14.77
C PHE A 158 -11.96 1.68 14.13
N TYR A 159 -10.96 1.04 14.72
CA TYR A 159 -10.44 -0.23 14.19
C TYR A 159 -11.38 -1.40 14.50
N THR A 160 -12.00 -1.41 15.68
CA THR A 160 -13.01 -2.41 16.05
C THR A 160 -14.23 -2.36 15.12
N ASP A 161 -14.72 -1.17 14.78
CA ASP A 161 -15.84 -0.95 13.85
C ASP A 161 -15.50 -1.43 12.43
N LEU A 162 -14.20 -1.56 12.10
CA LEU A 162 -13.69 -2.13 10.86
C LEU A 162 -13.30 -3.62 11.00
N ASP A 163 -13.67 -4.31 12.08
CA ASP A 163 -13.24 -5.69 12.38
C ASP A 163 -11.70 -5.88 12.32
N LEU A 164 -10.94 -4.89 12.77
CA LEU A 164 -9.49 -4.94 12.87
C LEU A 164 -9.06 -5.00 14.34
N ASP A 165 -8.27 -6.00 14.69
CA ASP A 165 -7.75 -6.20 16.05
C ASP A 165 -6.51 -5.34 16.35
N PHE A 166 -6.65 -4.02 16.13
CA PHE A 166 -5.65 -3.05 16.52
C PHE A 166 -6.09 -2.32 17.78
N ASN A 167 -5.23 -2.33 18.80
CA ASN A 167 -5.35 -1.43 19.93
C ASN A 167 -4.30 -0.31 19.85
N PRO A 168 -4.67 0.91 19.39
CA PRO A 168 -3.73 2.03 19.28
C PRO A 168 -3.12 2.43 20.62
N ASN A 169 -3.78 2.11 21.74
CA ASN A 169 -3.29 2.46 23.07
C ASN A 169 -2.03 1.68 23.49
N ASN A 170 -1.75 0.57 22.82
CA ASN A 170 -0.52 -0.20 23.02
C ASN A 170 0.70 0.46 22.37
N LEU A 171 0.49 1.46 21.49
CA LEU A 171 1.55 2.17 20.80
C LEU A 171 1.88 3.50 21.51
N PRO A 172 3.16 3.92 21.55
CA PRO A 172 3.52 5.21 22.10
C PRO A 172 3.05 6.36 21.20
N GLY A 173 2.92 7.56 21.78
CA GLY A 173 2.63 8.79 21.04
C GLY A 173 1.16 9.19 20.97
N THR A 174 0.92 10.23 20.18
CA THR A 174 -0.39 10.85 19.94
C THR A 174 -1.29 10.01 19.03
N THR A 175 -2.59 10.31 18.96
CA THR A 175 -3.52 9.60 18.05
C THR A 175 -3.07 9.69 16.58
N ARG A 176 -2.45 10.81 16.18
CA ARG A 176 -1.81 10.97 14.87
C ARG A 176 -0.66 9.98 14.66
N GLU A 177 0.28 9.92 15.61
CA GLU A 177 1.47 9.06 15.50
C GLU A 177 1.09 7.59 15.46
N ARG A 178 0.16 7.21 16.34
CA ARG A 178 -0.38 5.84 16.40
C ARG A 178 -1.07 5.46 15.10
N PHE A 179 -1.90 6.34 14.54
CA PHE A 179 -2.58 6.10 13.28
C PHE A 179 -1.60 5.92 12.13
N ILE A 180 -0.60 6.81 12.00
CA ILE A 180 0.44 6.70 10.98
C ILE A 180 1.21 5.38 11.12
N ASN A 181 1.56 5.00 12.35
CA ASN A 181 2.30 3.77 12.61
C ASN A 181 1.49 2.53 12.21
N ILE A 182 0.22 2.44 12.64
CA ILE A 182 -0.70 1.37 12.26
C ILE A 182 -0.85 1.30 10.74
N LEU A 183 -1.06 2.44 10.07
CA LEU A 183 -1.22 2.47 8.61
C LEU A 183 0.05 1.99 7.90
N LYS A 184 1.25 2.37 8.37
CA LYS A 184 2.52 1.95 7.79
C LYS A 184 2.84 0.47 7.97
N MET A 185 2.50 -0.11 9.12
CA MET A 185 2.74 -1.54 9.40
C MET A 185 1.69 -2.46 8.76
N SER A 186 0.56 -1.90 8.32
CA SER A 186 -0.55 -2.66 7.76
C SER A 186 -0.28 -3.14 6.33
N SER A 187 -0.85 -4.30 5.97
CA SER A 187 -0.86 -4.77 4.58
C SER A 187 -1.67 -3.84 3.67
N PRO A 188 -1.49 -3.86 2.33
CA PRO A 188 -2.25 -3.03 1.40
C PRO A 188 -3.77 -3.15 1.56
N GLU A 189 -4.28 -4.34 1.81
CA GLU A 189 -5.71 -4.62 2.01
C GLU A 189 -6.22 -3.94 3.28
N ILE A 190 -5.46 -4.06 4.38
CA ILE A 190 -5.78 -3.40 5.65
C ILE A 190 -5.67 -1.87 5.50
N GLN A 191 -4.67 -1.38 4.77
CA GLN A 191 -4.53 0.05 4.47
C GLN A 191 -5.76 0.57 3.71
N ALA A 192 -6.25 -0.15 2.70
CA ALA A 192 -7.44 0.22 1.96
C ALA A 192 -8.70 0.21 2.85
N LYS A 193 -8.86 -0.80 3.72
CA LYS A 193 -9.95 -0.86 4.69
C LYS A 193 -9.94 0.35 5.64
N ILE A 194 -8.76 0.75 6.11
CA ILE A 194 -8.57 1.94 6.93
C ILE A 194 -8.93 3.21 6.13
N LEU A 195 -8.51 3.34 4.87
CA LEU A 195 -8.86 4.50 4.03
C LEU A 195 -10.38 4.63 3.85
N ASN A 196 -11.08 3.54 3.52
CA ASN A 196 -12.53 3.55 3.35
C ASN A 196 -13.25 3.92 4.65
N GLY A 197 -12.84 3.36 5.79
CA GLY A 197 -13.39 3.75 7.09
C GLY A 197 -13.18 5.23 7.41
N ILE A 198 -12.05 5.82 6.99
CA ILE A 198 -11.82 7.27 7.13
C ILE A 198 -12.79 8.08 6.28
N LEU A 199 -13.04 7.66 5.03
CA LEU A 199 -13.98 8.34 4.15
C LEU A 199 -15.42 8.29 4.67
N GLU A 200 -15.83 7.16 5.25
CA GLU A 200 -17.13 7.03 5.92
C GLU A 200 -17.24 7.92 7.16
N ARG A 201 -16.19 7.95 7.99
CA ARG A 201 -16.16 8.78 9.19
C ARG A 201 -16.16 10.28 8.87
N TYR A 202 -15.52 10.68 7.79
CA TYR A 202 -15.31 12.07 7.39
C TYR A 202 -15.90 12.33 6.00
N PRO A 203 -17.24 12.44 5.87
CA PRO A 203 -17.89 12.59 4.58
C PRO A 203 -17.60 13.94 3.92
N VAL A 204 -17.71 14.00 2.59
CA VAL A 204 -17.53 15.23 1.79
C VAL A 204 -18.45 16.35 2.32
N GLY A 205 -17.90 17.56 2.42
CA GLY A 205 -18.64 18.73 2.90
C GLY A 205 -18.82 18.82 4.42
N SER A 206 -18.36 17.84 5.20
CA SER A 206 -18.40 17.92 6.67
C SER A 206 -17.36 18.89 7.26
N ALA A 207 -16.41 19.38 6.46
CA ALA A 207 -15.50 20.48 6.77
C ALA A 207 -14.90 21.02 5.46
N ASP A 208 -14.43 22.27 5.45
CA ASP A 208 -13.84 22.94 4.28
C ASP A 208 -12.68 22.15 3.65
N ILE A 209 -11.94 21.39 4.46
CA ILE A 209 -10.81 20.58 3.98
C ILE A 209 -11.25 19.31 3.22
N ARG A 210 -12.52 18.88 3.33
CA ARG A 210 -13.06 17.61 2.79
C ARG A 210 -13.84 17.87 1.50
N THR A 211 -13.08 18.13 0.44
CA THR A 211 -13.61 18.37 -0.92
C THR A 211 -13.83 17.05 -1.65
N GLN A 212 -14.71 17.06 -2.67
CA GLN A 212 -14.94 15.90 -3.54
C GLN A 212 -13.65 15.44 -4.21
N GLU A 213 -12.81 16.38 -4.69
CA GLU A 213 -11.52 16.08 -5.32
C GLU A 213 -10.59 15.23 -4.42
N LYS A 214 -10.50 15.57 -3.13
CA LYS A 214 -9.66 14.81 -2.19
C LYS A 214 -10.27 13.47 -1.82
N TYR A 215 -11.60 13.40 -1.73
CA TYR A 215 -12.32 12.14 -1.54
C TYR A 215 -11.99 11.18 -2.69
N ASP A 216 -12.12 11.65 -3.93
CA ASP A 216 -11.82 10.86 -5.13
C ASP A 216 -10.34 10.44 -5.18
N GLU A 217 -9.42 11.32 -4.75
CA GLU A 217 -7.98 10.98 -4.64
C GLU A 217 -7.74 9.82 -3.67
N ILE A 218 -8.39 9.83 -2.50
CA ILE A 218 -8.25 8.79 -1.47
C ILE A 218 -8.90 7.48 -1.91
N VAL A 219 -10.08 7.55 -2.54
CA VAL A 219 -10.72 6.38 -3.17
C VAL A 219 -9.79 5.75 -4.19
N GLY A 220 -9.15 6.56 -5.04
CA GLY A 220 -8.16 6.10 -6.01
C GLY A 220 -7.01 5.33 -5.36
N TRP A 221 -6.48 5.81 -4.23
CA TRP A 221 -5.44 5.09 -3.49
C TRP A 221 -5.94 3.77 -2.88
N ALA A 222 -7.15 3.75 -2.32
CA ALA A 222 -7.74 2.54 -1.74
C ALA A 222 -7.99 1.48 -2.83
N SER A 223 -8.53 1.89 -3.98
CA SER A 223 -8.66 1.03 -5.16
C SER A 223 -7.32 0.53 -5.66
N GLU A 224 -6.29 1.39 -5.70
CA GLU A 224 -4.94 0.99 -6.10
C GLU A 224 -4.36 -0.07 -5.14
N LEU A 225 -4.52 0.11 -3.83
CA LEU A 225 -4.06 -0.84 -2.82
C LEU A 225 -4.77 -2.19 -2.91
N LEU A 226 -6.10 -2.20 -3.06
CA LEU A 226 -6.87 -3.43 -3.29
C LEU A 226 -6.51 -4.08 -4.62
N SER A 227 -6.12 -3.28 -5.61
CA SER A 227 -5.76 -3.77 -6.93
C SER A 227 -4.36 -4.39 -7.02
N ARG A 228 -3.51 -4.17 -6.01
CA ARG A 228 -2.14 -4.69 -5.96
C ARG A 228 -2.05 -6.13 -5.43
N GLY A 229 -3.06 -6.58 -4.68
CA GLY A 229 -3.29 -8.00 -4.39
C GLY A 229 -4.20 -8.68 -5.41
N ALA A 230 -5.03 -7.92 -6.11
CA ALA A 230 -5.90 -8.45 -7.13
C ALA A 230 -5.96 -7.56 -8.38
N VAL A 231 -5.48 -8.04 -9.52
CA VAL A 231 -5.46 -7.36 -10.84
C VAL A 231 -6.62 -6.35 -10.97
N SER A 232 -6.38 -5.04 -11.06
CA SER A 232 -7.47 -4.05 -11.20
C SER A 232 -8.28 -4.36 -12.46
N LEU A 233 -9.61 -4.47 -12.41
CA LEU A 233 -10.39 -4.49 -13.64
C LEU A 233 -10.42 -3.06 -14.22
N PRO A 234 -9.82 -2.81 -15.40
CA PRO A 234 -10.09 -1.57 -16.11
C PRO A 234 -11.58 -1.52 -16.45
N ALA A 235 -12.09 -0.31 -16.70
CA ALA A 235 -13.42 -0.11 -17.26
C ALA A 235 -13.51 -0.85 -18.60
N LEU A 236 -14.12 -2.04 -18.58
CA LEU A 236 -14.30 -2.89 -19.74
C LEU A 236 -15.10 -2.12 -20.79
N GLN A 237 -14.53 -1.97 -21.98
CA GLN A 237 -15.13 -1.18 -23.06
C GLN A 237 -16.40 -1.83 -23.61
N THR A 238 -16.50 -3.16 -23.52
CA THR A 238 -17.65 -3.92 -24.01
C THR A 238 -18.41 -4.58 -22.86
N THR A 239 -19.14 -3.81 -22.07
CA THR A 239 -20.02 -4.37 -21.02
C THR A 239 -21.50 -4.17 -21.32
N SER A 240 -22.32 -5.10 -20.85
CA SER A 240 -23.75 -4.86 -20.64
C SER A 240 -23.95 -4.36 -19.22
N ASP A 241 -25.06 -3.65 -18.96
CA ASP A 241 -25.39 -3.16 -17.62
C ASP A 241 -25.38 -4.28 -16.56
N ILE A 242 -25.74 -5.50 -16.96
CA ILE A 242 -25.73 -6.70 -16.11
C ILE A 242 -24.29 -7.10 -15.72
N VAL A 243 -23.34 -7.02 -16.65
CA VAL A 243 -21.93 -7.34 -16.37
C VAL A 243 -21.31 -6.26 -15.49
N SER A 244 -21.60 -4.99 -15.77
CA SER A 244 -21.14 -3.87 -14.95
C SER A 244 -21.67 -3.96 -13.52
N ALA A 245 -22.95 -4.29 -13.35
CA ALA A 245 -23.55 -4.52 -12.03
C ALA A 245 -22.89 -5.72 -11.31
N ALA A 246 -22.70 -6.85 -12.00
CA ALA A 246 -22.05 -8.02 -11.39
C ALA A 246 -20.59 -7.75 -10.95
N LEU A 247 -19.85 -6.92 -11.69
CA LEU A 247 -18.50 -6.50 -11.32
C LEU A 247 -18.50 -5.52 -10.15
N ALA A 248 -19.47 -4.60 -10.09
CA ALA A 248 -19.65 -3.70 -8.95
C ALA A 248 -19.98 -4.49 -7.68
N ASP A 249 -20.96 -5.40 -7.76
CA ASP A 249 -21.35 -6.30 -6.67
C ASP A 249 -20.17 -7.15 -6.20
N ALA A 250 -19.39 -7.72 -7.13
CA ALA A 250 -18.19 -8.48 -6.80
C ALA A 250 -17.18 -7.62 -6.03
N SER A 251 -16.98 -6.38 -6.44
CA SER A 251 -16.03 -5.45 -5.83
C SER A 251 -16.46 -5.06 -4.42
N GLU A 252 -17.75 -4.79 -4.22
CA GLU A 252 -18.33 -4.50 -2.90
C GLU A 252 -18.20 -5.71 -1.97
N LEU A 253 -18.51 -6.92 -2.44
CA LEU A 253 -18.39 -8.15 -1.64
C LEU A 253 -16.95 -8.42 -1.24
N ILE A 254 -16.02 -8.35 -2.18
CA ILE A 254 -14.58 -8.55 -1.91
C ILE A 254 -14.09 -7.56 -0.85
N THR A 255 -14.51 -6.29 -0.97
CA THR A 255 -14.08 -5.23 -0.05
C THR A 255 -14.70 -5.40 1.34
N SER A 256 -15.97 -5.79 1.42
CA SER A 256 -16.72 -5.84 2.68
C SER A 256 -16.56 -7.16 3.44
N ARG A 257 -16.38 -8.28 2.72
CA ARG A 257 -16.48 -9.64 3.28
C ARG A 257 -15.36 -10.59 2.84
N GLY A 258 -14.34 -10.10 2.15
CA GLY A 258 -13.20 -10.89 1.69
C GLY A 258 -13.44 -11.58 0.34
N ALA A 259 -12.36 -12.10 -0.25
CA ALA A 259 -12.30 -12.62 -1.61
C ALA A 259 -13.27 -13.77 -1.86
N VAL A 260 -13.42 -14.69 -0.89
CA VAL A 260 -14.32 -15.87 -0.98
C VAL A 260 -15.75 -15.46 -1.32
N SER A 261 -16.20 -14.32 -0.79
CA SER A 261 -17.56 -13.81 -1.00
C SER A 261 -17.81 -13.27 -2.41
N GLY A 262 -16.75 -12.87 -3.12
CA GLY A 262 -16.84 -12.29 -4.47
C GLY A 262 -16.72 -13.28 -5.63
N VAL A 263 -16.28 -14.51 -5.37
CA VAL A 263 -15.98 -15.52 -6.42
C VAL A 263 -17.18 -15.78 -7.33
N ASP A 264 -18.38 -15.99 -6.76
CA ASP A 264 -19.59 -16.26 -7.56
C ASP A 264 -19.99 -15.08 -8.45
N ARG A 265 -19.85 -13.84 -7.94
CA ARG A 265 -20.13 -12.63 -8.71
C ARG A 265 -19.12 -12.41 -9.83
N MET A 266 -17.84 -12.68 -9.58
CA MET A 266 -16.79 -12.64 -10.59
C MET A 266 -17.02 -13.68 -11.69
N HIS A 267 -17.41 -14.91 -11.34
CA HIS A 267 -17.75 -15.95 -12.31
C HIS A 267 -18.97 -15.55 -13.16
N THR A 268 -20.02 -15.04 -12.51
CA THR A 268 -21.23 -14.52 -13.18
C THR A 268 -20.90 -13.40 -14.16
N ALA A 269 -20.01 -12.48 -13.76
CA ALA A 269 -19.57 -11.38 -14.62
C ALA A 269 -18.81 -11.89 -15.85
N LEU A 270 -17.87 -12.84 -15.69
CA LEU A 270 -17.16 -13.45 -16.82
C LEU A 270 -18.12 -14.17 -17.77
N HIS A 271 -19.08 -14.92 -17.23
CA HIS A 271 -20.08 -15.62 -18.03
C HIS A 271 -20.91 -14.65 -18.87
N GLY A 272 -21.48 -13.63 -18.21
CA GLY A 272 -22.28 -12.61 -18.87
C GLY A 272 -21.48 -11.84 -19.93
N TYR A 273 -20.22 -11.53 -19.62
CA TYR A 273 -19.32 -10.82 -20.54
C TYR A 273 -19.03 -11.63 -21.81
N LEU A 274 -18.55 -12.87 -21.69
CA LEU A 274 -18.25 -13.71 -22.86
C LEU A 274 -19.49 -13.94 -23.71
N ARG A 275 -20.66 -14.12 -23.07
CA ARG A 275 -21.94 -14.26 -23.77
C ARG A 275 -22.30 -13.00 -24.55
N ALA A 276 -22.14 -11.83 -23.94
CA ALA A 276 -22.41 -10.54 -24.58
C ALA A 276 -21.49 -10.31 -25.78
N VAL A 277 -20.21 -10.68 -25.67
CA VAL A 277 -19.27 -10.62 -26.79
C VAL A 277 -19.71 -11.56 -27.90
N CYS A 278 -19.97 -12.84 -27.62
CA CYS A 278 -20.35 -13.80 -28.65
C CYS A 278 -21.61 -13.36 -29.41
N ALA A 279 -22.61 -12.86 -28.68
CA ALA A 279 -23.82 -12.30 -29.29
C ALA A 279 -23.55 -11.06 -30.15
N LYS A 280 -22.71 -10.12 -29.69
CA LYS A 280 -22.32 -8.93 -30.45
C LYS A 280 -21.57 -9.26 -31.74
N SER A 281 -20.80 -10.34 -31.75
CA SER A 281 -20.06 -10.80 -32.93
C SER A 281 -20.89 -11.74 -33.82
N GLY A 282 -22.21 -11.85 -33.60
CA GLY A 282 -23.12 -12.63 -34.43
C GLY A 282 -22.96 -14.15 -34.31
N MET A 283 -22.31 -14.65 -33.26
CA MET A 283 -22.14 -16.07 -33.03
C MET A 283 -23.39 -16.67 -32.38
N GLU A 284 -23.83 -17.85 -32.85
CA GLU A 284 -24.93 -18.58 -32.21
C GLU A 284 -24.46 -19.17 -30.88
N VAL A 285 -25.15 -18.79 -29.80
CA VAL A 285 -24.84 -19.22 -28.43
C VAL A 285 -26.04 -19.95 -27.85
N GLY A 286 -25.83 -21.20 -27.44
CA GLY A 286 -26.85 -21.99 -26.74
C GLY A 286 -27.33 -21.31 -25.44
N ARG A 287 -28.61 -21.54 -25.07
CA ARG A 287 -29.20 -20.90 -23.89
C ARG A 287 -28.41 -21.16 -22.61
N ASP A 288 -27.89 -22.39 -22.47
CA ASP A 288 -27.20 -22.88 -21.28
C ASP A 288 -25.70 -23.10 -21.54
N ALA A 289 -25.12 -22.39 -22.52
CA ALA A 289 -23.70 -22.50 -22.84
C ALA A 289 -22.83 -22.11 -21.62
N SER A 290 -21.93 -23.00 -21.26
CA SER A 290 -20.94 -22.83 -20.19
C SER A 290 -19.89 -21.78 -20.55
N ILE A 291 -19.18 -21.25 -19.54
CA ILE A 291 -18.05 -20.32 -19.76
C ILE A 291 -16.98 -20.97 -20.65
N THR A 292 -16.71 -22.27 -20.45
CA THR A 292 -15.74 -23.03 -21.25
C THR A 292 -16.13 -23.07 -22.74
N GLU A 293 -17.40 -23.35 -23.04
CA GLU A 293 -17.93 -23.36 -24.42
C GLU A 293 -17.88 -21.98 -25.07
N LEU A 294 -18.27 -20.94 -24.33
CA LEU A 294 -18.25 -19.56 -24.81
C LEU A 294 -16.83 -19.09 -25.13
N PHE A 295 -15.87 -19.34 -24.22
CA PHE A 295 -14.49 -18.96 -24.43
C PHE A 295 -13.86 -19.71 -25.61
N LYS A 296 -14.19 -21.00 -25.77
CA LYS A 296 -13.76 -21.79 -26.92
C LYS A 296 -14.31 -21.21 -28.23
N LEU A 297 -15.60 -20.93 -28.28
CA LEU A 297 -16.27 -20.38 -29.46
C LEU A 297 -15.62 -19.07 -29.90
N LEU A 298 -15.38 -18.18 -28.93
CA LEU A 298 -14.75 -16.88 -29.14
C LEU A 298 -13.30 -17.03 -29.64
N ARG A 299 -12.49 -17.89 -29.02
CA ARG A 299 -11.10 -18.15 -29.45
C ARG A 299 -11.01 -18.71 -30.88
N GLU A 300 -11.99 -19.51 -31.30
CA GLU A 300 -11.96 -20.22 -32.59
C GLU A 300 -12.59 -19.42 -33.73
N ASN A 301 -13.55 -18.53 -33.43
CA ASN A 301 -14.38 -17.90 -34.47
C ASN A 301 -14.34 -16.37 -34.47
N HIS A 302 -13.82 -15.73 -33.42
CA HIS A 302 -13.73 -14.27 -33.39
C HIS A 302 -12.46 -13.78 -34.11
N SER A 303 -12.62 -12.81 -35.00
CA SER A 303 -11.54 -12.24 -35.82
C SER A 303 -10.40 -11.61 -35.02
N ALA A 304 -10.67 -10.93 -33.90
CA ALA A 304 -9.63 -10.52 -32.94
C ALA A 304 -8.63 -11.63 -32.51
N PHE A 305 -9.00 -12.91 -32.63
CA PHE A 305 -8.17 -14.05 -32.23
C PHE A 305 -7.54 -14.79 -33.42
N SER A 306 -7.77 -14.35 -34.66
CA SER A 306 -7.12 -14.94 -35.85
C SER A 306 -5.67 -14.51 -36.00
N ASP A 307 -5.31 -13.30 -35.54
CA ASP A 307 -3.93 -12.81 -35.48
C ASP A 307 -3.52 -12.46 -34.04
N LEU A 308 -2.54 -13.22 -33.54
CA LEU A 308 -1.98 -13.11 -32.20
C LEU A 308 -0.58 -12.48 -32.20
N GLY A 309 -0.12 -11.96 -33.35
CA GLY A 309 1.16 -11.28 -33.50
C GLY A 309 2.38 -12.20 -33.57
N THR A 310 3.56 -11.63 -33.31
CA THR A 310 4.90 -12.22 -33.57
C THR A 310 5.17 -13.57 -32.90
N ARG A 311 4.45 -13.92 -31.83
CA ARG A 311 4.61 -15.18 -31.07
C ARG A 311 3.27 -15.94 -30.96
N SER A 312 2.50 -15.97 -32.05
CA SER A 312 1.14 -16.53 -32.09
C SER A 312 1.01 -17.92 -31.47
N ASP A 313 1.96 -18.83 -31.75
CA ASP A 313 1.91 -20.21 -31.26
C ASP A 313 2.04 -20.30 -29.74
N ASP A 314 2.87 -19.46 -29.13
CA ASP A 314 3.04 -19.45 -27.67
C ASP A 314 1.83 -18.84 -26.99
N ILE A 315 1.27 -17.77 -27.55
CA ILE A 315 0.03 -17.16 -27.06
C ILE A 315 -1.14 -18.15 -27.19
N MET A 316 -1.21 -18.90 -28.29
CA MET A 316 -2.23 -19.93 -28.47
C MET A 316 -2.11 -21.05 -27.43
N LYS A 317 -0.89 -21.46 -27.04
CA LYS A 317 -0.66 -22.39 -25.93
C LYS A 317 -1.17 -21.82 -24.61
N VAL A 318 -0.88 -20.56 -24.31
CA VAL A 318 -1.37 -19.87 -23.11
C VAL A 318 -2.90 -19.82 -23.08
N LEU A 319 -3.54 -19.49 -24.20
CA LEU A 319 -5.00 -19.44 -24.30
C LEU A 319 -5.65 -20.83 -24.12
N ARG A 320 -5.03 -21.89 -24.65
CA ARG A 320 -5.49 -23.25 -24.42
C ARG A 320 -5.36 -23.67 -22.95
N ALA A 321 -4.28 -23.29 -22.27
CA ALA A 321 -4.14 -23.53 -20.84
C ALA A 321 -5.21 -22.79 -20.02
N HIS A 322 -5.57 -21.57 -20.43
CA HIS A 322 -6.67 -20.83 -19.81
C HIS A 322 -8.02 -21.50 -19.98
N SER A 323 -8.27 -22.24 -21.08
CA SER A 323 -9.49 -23.06 -21.18
C SER A 323 -9.57 -24.09 -20.05
N THR A 324 -8.45 -24.71 -19.66
CA THR A 324 -8.40 -25.64 -18.53
C THR A 324 -8.65 -24.92 -17.21
N VAL A 325 -8.10 -23.72 -17.03
CA VAL A 325 -8.36 -22.89 -15.84
C VAL A 325 -9.84 -22.57 -15.72
N ILE A 326 -10.47 -22.09 -16.81
CA ILE A 326 -11.90 -21.76 -16.86
C ILE A 326 -12.75 -22.98 -16.49
N ASP A 327 -12.40 -24.15 -17.01
CA ASP A 327 -13.13 -25.38 -16.72
C ASP A 327 -13.09 -25.73 -15.23
N ALA A 328 -11.93 -25.54 -14.59
CA ALA A 328 -11.75 -25.73 -13.16
C ALA A 328 -12.51 -24.71 -12.29
N LEU A 329 -12.90 -23.54 -12.82
CA LEU A 329 -13.71 -22.56 -12.09
C LEU A 329 -15.16 -23.01 -11.88
N ASN A 330 -15.70 -23.86 -12.75
CA ASN A 330 -17.08 -24.34 -12.67
C ASN A 330 -17.38 -25.09 -11.35
N PRO A 331 -16.59 -26.11 -10.94
CA PRO A 331 -16.82 -26.78 -9.66
C PRO A 331 -16.52 -25.88 -8.46
N ILE A 332 -15.54 -24.98 -8.55
CA ILE A 332 -15.17 -24.05 -7.46
C ILE A 332 -16.35 -23.15 -7.10
N ARG A 333 -17.02 -22.56 -8.10
CA ARG A 333 -18.23 -21.77 -7.90
C ARG A 333 -19.34 -22.58 -7.22
N ASN A 334 -19.54 -23.83 -7.67
CA ASN A 334 -20.63 -24.69 -7.21
C ASN A 334 -20.39 -25.35 -5.84
N ARG A 335 -19.13 -25.50 -5.38
CA ARG A 335 -18.77 -26.33 -4.21
C ARG A 335 -17.92 -25.63 -3.15
N ALA A 336 -17.41 -24.43 -3.40
CA ALA A 336 -16.45 -23.79 -2.49
C ALA A 336 -16.73 -22.30 -2.23
N THR A 337 -17.97 -21.84 -2.50
CA THR A 337 -18.41 -20.45 -2.25
C THR A 337 -19.56 -20.38 -1.23
N ILE A 338 -19.70 -19.22 -0.57
CA ILE A 338 -20.71 -18.94 0.47
C ILE A 338 -22.16 -19.00 -0.07
N ALA A 339 -22.35 -18.96 -1.40
CA ALA A 339 -23.67 -18.96 -2.03
C ALA A 339 -24.43 -20.31 -1.91
N HIS A 340 -23.72 -21.39 -1.54
CA HIS A 340 -24.30 -22.71 -1.31
C HIS A 340 -23.83 -23.27 0.04
N PRO A 341 -24.64 -24.11 0.74
CA PRO A 341 -24.24 -24.74 1.99
C PRO A 341 -23.15 -25.79 1.72
N ASN A 342 -21.90 -25.34 1.66
CA ASN A 342 -20.72 -26.17 1.43
C ASN A 342 -19.98 -26.40 2.76
N GLU A 343 -19.48 -27.63 2.97
CA GLU A 343 -18.78 -28.01 4.21
C GLU A 343 -17.34 -27.46 4.27
N GLU A 344 -16.73 -27.17 3.11
CA GLU A 344 -15.39 -26.56 2.99
C GLU A 344 -15.45 -25.36 2.02
N LEU A 345 -15.12 -24.18 2.53
CA LEU A 345 -14.99 -22.95 1.72
C LEU A 345 -13.54 -22.80 1.23
N LEU A 346 -13.32 -22.05 0.14
CA LEU A 346 -11.97 -21.64 -0.23
C LEU A 346 -11.33 -20.82 0.89
N ASP A 347 -10.03 -21.02 1.09
CA ASP A 347 -9.20 -20.08 1.83
C ASP A 347 -9.00 -18.79 1.01
N GLU A 348 -8.70 -17.70 1.70
CA GLU A 348 -8.56 -16.37 1.11
C GLU A 348 -7.52 -16.31 -0.03
N PRO A 349 -6.32 -16.93 0.07
CA PRO A 349 -5.33 -16.92 -1.02
C PRO A 349 -5.84 -17.60 -2.30
N GLU A 350 -6.51 -18.73 -2.18
CA GLU A 350 -7.10 -19.48 -3.29
C GLU A 350 -8.27 -18.70 -3.92
N ALA A 351 -9.09 -18.02 -3.11
CA ALA A 351 -10.13 -17.14 -3.61
C ALA A 351 -9.55 -15.97 -4.40
N ILE A 352 -8.44 -15.37 -3.93
CA ILE A 352 -7.71 -14.32 -4.66
C ILE A 352 -7.17 -14.86 -5.99
N LEU A 353 -6.59 -16.08 -6.01
CA LEU A 353 -6.13 -16.72 -7.25
C LEU A 353 -7.26 -16.87 -8.28
N VAL A 354 -8.43 -17.32 -7.84
CA VAL A 354 -9.61 -17.48 -8.70
C VAL A 354 -10.07 -16.13 -9.26
N ILE A 355 -10.20 -15.12 -8.39
CA ILE A 355 -10.60 -13.77 -8.80
C ILE A 355 -9.62 -13.21 -9.82
N ASN A 356 -8.31 -13.35 -9.58
CA ASN A 356 -7.27 -12.85 -10.48
C ASN A 356 -7.25 -13.57 -11.83
N SER A 357 -7.53 -14.88 -11.84
CA SER A 357 -7.66 -15.65 -13.07
C SER A 357 -8.81 -15.13 -13.94
N ILE A 358 -9.97 -14.85 -13.31
CA ILE A 358 -11.13 -14.27 -14.00
C ILE A 358 -10.82 -12.86 -14.53
N ARG A 359 -10.18 -12.02 -13.71
CA ARG A 359 -9.85 -10.64 -14.11
C ARG A 359 -8.87 -10.60 -15.28
N THR A 360 -7.85 -11.45 -15.25
CA THR A 360 -6.89 -11.60 -16.35
C THR A 360 -7.59 -11.94 -17.66
N LEU A 361 -8.57 -12.86 -17.61
CA LEU A 361 -9.37 -13.23 -18.78
C LEU A 361 -10.24 -12.08 -19.29
N LEU A 362 -10.98 -11.42 -18.40
CA LEU A 362 -11.82 -10.27 -18.75
C LEU A 362 -10.99 -9.17 -19.45
N GLN A 363 -9.85 -8.81 -18.86
CA GLN A 363 -8.94 -7.80 -19.40
C GLN A 363 -8.40 -8.17 -20.77
N TYR A 364 -7.85 -9.38 -20.90
CA TYR A 364 -7.21 -9.80 -22.14
C TYR A 364 -8.23 -9.84 -23.29
N VAL A 365 -9.41 -10.42 -23.03
CA VAL A 365 -10.46 -10.55 -24.03
C VAL A 365 -11.02 -9.17 -24.43
N ASP A 366 -11.31 -8.28 -23.46
CA ASP A 366 -11.78 -6.91 -23.76
C ASP A 366 -10.76 -6.08 -24.52
N SER A 367 -9.48 -6.15 -24.12
CA SER A 367 -8.38 -5.48 -24.83
C SER A 367 -8.26 -5.95 -26.28
N LYS A 368 -8.28 -7.28 -26.50
CA LYS A 368 -8.18 -7.86 -27.86
C LYS A 368 -9.36 -7.45 -28.74
N ILE A 369 -10.59 -7.51 -28.23
CA ILE A 369 -11.79 -7.16 -29.01
C ILE A 369 -11.87 -5.66 -29.27
N SER A 370 -11.50 -4.84 -28.29
CA SER A 370 -11.54 -3.37 -28.43
C SER A 370 -10.49 -2.87 -29.41
N SER A 371 -9.33 -3.53 -29.48
CA SER A 371 -8.27 -3.19 -30.43
C SER A 371 -8.63 -3.45 -31.89
N GLU A 372 -9.63 -4.29 -32.17
CA GLU A 372 -10.13 -4.54 -33.53
C GLU A 372 -11.09 -3.44 -34.03
N ARG A 373 -11.67 -2.65 -33.12
CA ARG A 373 -12.61 -1.57 -33.48
C ARG A 373 -11.93 -0.23 -33.78
N SER A 374 -10.62 -0.13 -33.54
CA SER A 374 -9.79 1.07 -33.81
C SER A 374 -9.01 0.85 -35.10
#